data_AF-A0A0F2RKJ7-F1
#
_entry.id   AF-A0A0F2RKJ7-F1
#
_cell.length_a   1.000
_cell.length_b   1.000
_cell.length_c   1.000
_cell.angle_alpha   90.00
_cell.angle_beta   90.00
_cell.angle_gamma   90.00
#
_symmetry.space_group_name_H-M   'P 1'
#
loop_
_entity.id
_entity.type
_entity.pdbx_description
1 polymer ?
#
loop_
_entity_poly.entity_id
_entity_poly.type
_entity_poly.pdbx_seq_one_letter_code
_entity_poly.pdbx_strand_id
1 'polypeptide(L)'
;MNDHDDSEKSRLERVRVGAAACPICNATISNSPDSARYRPFCSRRCADVDLHRWLGGVYRMPTNEVPDPDLLEAELRIGQVGGQQQNEED
;
A
#
# COMPACT_ATOMS: atom_id res chain seq x y z
N MET A 1 -1.77 48.07 15.40
CA MET A 1 -1.22 46.89 16.10
C MET A 1 -2.14 45.72 15.80
N ASN A 2 -1.70 44.84 14.90
CA ASN A 2 -2.13 43.45 14.64
C ASN A 2 -3.58 43.13 14.20
N ASP A 3 -3.91 43.45 12.95
CA ASP A 3 -5.12 42.96 12.24
C ASP A 3 -4.83 41.91 11.13
N HIS A 4 -3.65 41.28 11.12
CA HIS A 4 -3.21 40.40 10.02
C HIS A 4 -3.21 38.89 10.34
N ASP A 5 -3.79 38.43 11.46
CA ASP A 5 -3.66 37.04 11.95
C ASP A 5 -4.96 36.18 11.83
N ASP A 6 -6.12 36.78 11.51
CA ASP A 6 -7.41 36.04 11.50
C ASP A 6 -7.57 35.04 10.32
N SER A 7 -6.84 35.25 9.22
CA SER A 7 -6.96 34.43 8.00
C SER A 7 -6.38 33.01 8.17
N GLU A 8 -5.28 32.87 8.91
CA GLU A 8 -4.66 31.55 9.15
C GLU A 8 -5.48 30.71 10.15
N LYS A 9 -6.11 31.35 11.14
CA LYS A 9 -6.99 30.68 12.11
C LYS A 9 -8.23 30.05 11.45
N SER A 10 -8.80 30.75 10.46
CA SER A 10 -9.93 30.29 9.64
C SER A 10 -9.62 29.08 8.75
N ARG A 11 -8.35 28.90 8.37
CA ARG A 11 -7.92 27.74 7.56
C ARG A 11 -7.78 26.48 8.41
N LEU A 12 -7.38 26.62 9.66
CA LEU A 12 -7.23 25.52 10.62
C LEU A 12 -8.58 25.00 11.13
N GLU A 13 -9.59 25.88 11.31
CA GLU A 13 -10.93 25.50 11.79
C GLU A 13 -11.82 24.80 10.74
N ARG A 14 -11.48 24.90 9.44
CA ARG A 14 -12.26 24.29 8.34
C ARG A 14 -11.90 22.85 8.01
N VAL A 15 -10.86 22.27 8.63
CA VAL A 15 -10.57 20.84 8.49
C VAL A 15 -11.49 20.04 9.42
N ARG A 16 -12.79 20.02 9.10
CA ARG A 16 -13.70 19.04 9.68
C ARG A 16 -13.31 17.69 9.08
N VAL A 17 -12.53 16.89 9.81
CA VAL A 17 -12.37 15.47 9.51
C VAL A 17 -13.77 14.86 9.69
N GLY A 18 -14.51 14.74 8.58
CA GLY A 18 -15.82 14.12 8.57
C GLY A 18 -15.76 12.72 9.17
N ALA A 19 -16.90 12.17 9.58
CA ALA A 19 -17.00 10.80 10.10
C ALA A 19 -16.19 9.86 9.18
N ALA A 20 -15.21 9.16 9.75
CA ALA A 20 -14.25 8.39 8.98
C ALA A 20 -14.99 7.38 8.09
N ALA A 21 -14.71 7.41 6.79
CA ALA A 21 -15.29 6.49 5.81
C ALA A 21 -14.38 5.28 5.61
N CYS A 22 -14.98 4.12 5.39
CA CYS A 22 -14.23 2.90 5.09
C CYS A 22 -13.55 3.02 3.71
N PRO A 23 -12.23 2.82 3.60
CA PRO A 23 -11.51 2.97 2.31
C PRO A 23 -11.86 1.88 1.28
N ILE A 24 -12.54 0.81 1.72
CA ILE A 24 -12.88 -0.33 0.87
C ILE A 24 -14.26 -0.20 0.23
N CYS A 25 -15.23 0.34 0.96
CA CYS A 25 -16.63 0.41 0.51
C CYS A 25 -17.29 1.79 0.68
N ASN A 26 -16.56 2.77 1.20
CA ASN A 26 -17.01 4.14 1.45
C ASN A 26 -18.18 4.28 2.45
N ALA A 27 -18.55 3.22 3.16
CA ALA A 27 -19.54 3.28 4.23
C ALA A 27 -18.98 4.04 5.45
N THR A 28 -19.84 4.77 6.15
CA THR A 28 -19.51 5.41 7.43
C THR A 28 -19.08 4.36 8.45
N ILE A 29 -17.95 4.59 9.12
CA ILE A 29 -17.48 3.72 10.19
C ILE A 29 -18.36 3.98 11.42
N SER A 30 -19.07 2.94 11.86
CA SER A 30 -19.86 2.97 13.10
C SER A 30 -18.95 3.13 14.32
N ASN A 31 -19.44 3.73 15.40
CA ASN A 31 -18.75 3.82 16.70
C ASN A 31 -19.06 2.63 17.62
N SER A 32 -19.45 1.47 17.08
CA SER A 32 -19.69 0.28 17.90
C SER A 32 -18.38 -0.35 18.39
N PRO A 33 -18.39 -1.11 19.51
CA PRO A 33 -17.21 -1.81 20.00
C PRO A 33 -16.65 -2.82 18.99
N ASP A 34 -17.53 -3.43 18.17
CA ASP A 34 -17.12 -4.37 17.14
C ASP A 34 -16.43 -3.68 15.98
N SER A 35 -16.93 -2.54 15.50
CA SER A 35 -16.25 -1.77 14.44
C SER A 35 -14.97 -1.12 14.93
N ALA A 36 -14.85 -0.78 16.22
CA ALA A 36 -13.64 -0.21 16.80
C ALA A 36 -12.41 -1.10 16.58
N ARG A 37 -12.58 -2.43 16.63
CA ARG A 37 -11.49 -3.41 16.39
C ARG A 37 -10.99 -3.43 14.95
N TYR A 38 -11.81 -3.00 14.00
CA TYR A 38 -11.50 -3.07 12.57
C TYR A 38 -11.21 -1.72 11.94
N ARG A 39 -11.17 -0.62 12.70
CA ARG A 39 -10.77 0.70 12.17
C ARG A 39 -9.38 0.57 11.53
N PRO A 40 -9.16 1.10 10.29
CA PRO A 40 -9.97 2.08 9.56
C PRO A 40 -11.11 1.52 8.68
N PHE A 41 -11.50 0.25 8.84
CA PHE A 41 -12.57 -0.40 8.08
C PHE A 41 -13.89 -0.41 8.87
N CYS A 42 -15.02 -0.54 8.16
CA CYS A 42 -16.33 -0.63 8.80
C CYS A 42 -16.63 -2.02 9.40
N SER A 43 -15.88 -3.06 9.02
CA SER A 43 -16.10 -4.45 9.46
C SER A 43 -14.90 -5.36 9.16
N ARG A 44 -14.90 -6.55 9.77
CA ARG A 44 -13.97 -7.64 9.45
C ARG A 44 -13.90 -7.95 7.95
N ARG A 45 -15.06 -8.03 7.28
CA ARG A 45 -15.14 -8.33 5.84
C ARG A 45 -14.31 -7.34 5.01
N CYS A 46 -14.37 -6.05 5.34
CA CYS A 46 -13.59 -5.04 4.61
C CYS A 46 -12.09 -5.13 4.92
N ALA A 47 -11.71 -5.48 6.15
CA ALA A 47 -10.31 -5.73 6.50
C ALA A 47 -9.74 -6.95 5.72
N ASP A 48 -10.51 -8.04 5.62
CA ASP A 48 -10.10 -9.24 4.89
C ASP A 48 -9.97 -8.96 3.37
N VAL A 49 -10.85 -8.13 2.80
CA VAL A 49 -10.75 -7.69 1.39
C VAL A 49 -9.50 -6.86 1.16
N ASP A 50 -9.18 -5.93 2.06
CA ASP A 50 -7.96 -5.15 1.96
C ASP A 50 -6.72 -6.04 2.00
N LEU A 51 -6.69 -6.98 2.95
CA LEU A 51 -5.61 -7.96 3.07
C LEU A 51 -5.44 -8.78 1.78
N HIS A 52 -6.54 -9.24 1.18
CA HIS A 52 -6.46 -9.94 -0.10
C HIS A 52 -5.88 -9.07 -1.23
N ARG A 53 -6.22 -7.78 -1.28
CA ARG A 53 -5.65 -6.83 -2.26
C ARG A 53 -4.14 -6.63 -2.05
N TRP A 54 -3.70 -6.57 -0.79
CA TRP A 54 -2.28 -6.55 -0.44
C TRP A 54 -1.55 -7.79 -0.94
N LEU A 55 -2.04 -8.97 -0.54
CA LEU A 55 -1.42 -10.25 -0.91
C LEU A 55 -1.50 -10.52 -2.42
N GLY A 56 -2.52 -10.01 -3.08
CA GLY A 56 -2.68 -10.10 -4.54
C GLY A 56 -1.86 -9.08 -5.34
N GLY A 57 -1.06 -8.22 -4.69
CA GLY A 57 -0.22 -7.23 -5.38
C GLY A 57 -1.00 -6.12 -6.07
N VAL A 58 -2.25 -5.86 -5.66
CA VAL A 58 -3.08 -4.77 -6.19
C VAL A 58 -2.50 -3.42 -5.78
N TYR A 59 -1.98 -3.33 -4.55
CA TYR A 59 -1.24 -2.17 -4.09
C TYR A 59 0.20 -2.27 -4.58
N ARG A 60 0.47 -1.62 -5.70
CA ARG A 60 1.80 -1.52 -6.31
C ARG A 60 2.06 -0.09 -6.77
N MET A 61 3.30 0.36 -6.59
CA MET A 61 3.72 1.67 -7.07
C MET A 61 4.26 1.54 -8.49
N PRO A 62 3.75 2.32 -9.45
CA PRO A 62 4.36 2.36 -10.78
C PRO A 62 5.76 2.94 -10.66
N THR A 63 6.72 2.33 -11.36
CA THR A 63 8.07 2.87 -11.50
C THR A 63 8.32 3.22 -12.97
N ASN A 64 9.18 4.19 -13.21
CA ASN A 64 9.71 4.53 -14.53
C ASN A 64 11.17 4.06 -14.69
N GLU A 65 11.64 3.22 -13.77
CA GLU A 65 12.99 2.69 -13.78
C GLU A 65 13.15 1.73 -14.95
N VAL A 66 14.20 1.96 -15.73
CA VAL A 66 14.59 1.03 -16.80
C VAL A 66 15.38 -0.10 -16.14
N PRO A 67 15.16 -1.36 -16.52
CA PRO A 67 15.94 -2.47 -15.99
C PRO A 67 17.45 -2.21 -16.10
N ASP A 68 18.17 -2.36 -14.99
CA ASP A 68 19.62 -2.16 -14.94
C ASP A 68 20.32 -3.27 -15.74
N PRO A 69 21.06 -2.95 -16.82
CA PRO A 69 21.71 -3.94 -17.68
C PRO A 69 22.56 -4.94 -16.90
N ASP A 70 23.26 -4.50 -15.85
CA ASP A 70 24.12 -5.36 -15.05
C ASP A 70 23.31 -6.35 -14.19
N LEU A 71 22.12 -5.96 -13.75
CA LEU A 71 21.19 -6.84 -13.02
C LEU A 71 20.52 -7.86 -13.95
N LEU A 72 20.14 -7.49 -15.18
CA LEU A 72 19.59 -8.46 -16.13
C LEU A 72 20.61 -9.53 -16.50
N GLU A 73 21.86 -9.13 -16.73
CA GLU A 73 22.97 -10.03 -17.05
C GLU A 73 23.20 -11.03 -15.89
N ALA A 74 23.09 -10.58 -14.64
CA ALA A 74 23.21 -11.43 -13.46
C ALA A 74 22.04 -12.43 -13.31
N GLU A 75 20.81 -12.00 -13.57
CA GLU A 75 19.61 -12.84 -13.48
C GLU A 75 19.60 -13.97 -14.52
N LEU A 76 20.08 -13.68 -15.74
CA LEU A 76 20.31 -14.67 -16.79
C LEU A 76 21.32 -15.75 -16.38
N ARG A 77 22.40 -15.35 -15.69
CA ARG A 77 23.44 -16.28 -15.21
C ARG A 77 22.93 -17.22 -14.12
N ILE A 78 22.07 -16.75 -13.22
CA ILE A 78 21.46 -17.58 -12.16
C ILE A 78 20.57 -18.67 -12.77
N GLY A 79 19.89 -18.40 -13.89
CA GLY A 79 19.06 -19.37 -14.60
C GLY A 79 19.81 -20.52 -15.29
N GLN A 80 21.13 -20.43 -15.49
CA GLN A 80 21.93 -21.41 -16.25
C GLN A 80 22.61 -22.49 -15.39
N VAL A 81 22.58 -22.39 -14.06
CA VAL A 81 23.34 -23.28 -13.17
C VAL A 81 22.70 -24.69 -13.02
N GLY A 82 21.60 -24.98 -13.71
CA GLY A 82 20.88 -26.26 -13.62
C GLY A 82 21.37 -27.40 -14.54
N GLY A 83 22.52 -27.30 -15.23
CA GLY A 83 22.78 -28.16 -16.40
C GLY A 83 24.21 -28.67 -16.65
N GLN A 84 25.04 -28.89 -15.65
CA GLN A 84 26.36 -29.53 -15.86
C GLN A 84 26.60 -30.65 -14.85
N GLN A 85 25.99 -31.83 -15.07
CA GLN A 85 26.54 -33.07 -14.53
C GLN A 85 27.65 -33.53 -15.47
N GLN A 86 28.83 -33.69 -14.86
CA GLN A 86 30.12 -34.04 -15.41
C GLN A 86 30.04 -35.31 -16.27
N ASN A 87 30.46 -35.22 -17.53
CA ASN A 87 31.07 -36.34 -18.22
C ASN A 87 32.57 -36.02 -18.27
N GLU A 88 33.33 -36.53 -17.30
CA GLU A 88 34.80 -36.63 -17.37
C GLU A 88 35.17 -38.11 -17.21
N GLU A 89 35.62 -38.65 -18.35
CA GLU A 89 36.47 -39.81 -18.66
C GLU A 89 36.96 -40.75 -17.53
N ASP A 90 36.57 -42.04 -17.57
CA ASP A 90 37.40 -43.23 -17.97
C ASP A 90 36.57 -44.54 -17.93
#